data_AF-A0A2E7TGG6-F1
#
_entry.id   AF-A0A2E7TGG6-F1
#
_cell.length_a   1.000
_cell.length_b   1.000
_cell.length_c   1.000
_cell.angle_alpha   90.00
_cell.angle_beta   90.00
_cell.angle_gamma   90.00
#
_symmetry.space_group_name_H-M   'P 1'
#
loop_
_entity.id
_entity.type
_entity.pdbx_description
1 polymer ?
#
loop_
_entity_poly.entity_id
_entity_poly.type
_entity_poly.pdbx_seq_one_letter_code
_entity_poly.pdbx_strand_id
1 'polypeptide(L)'
;MSLITEYFFTFIIFILPIIYVVQPFFMQGFGKIISSESLEILKRKKIILYRQIKELEMEYDIGNLESDDFKNRRAELKSEVSLIIDKIKKK
;
A
#
# COMPACT_ATOMS: atom_id res chain seq x y z
N MET A 1 -28.69 12.76 45.68
CA MET A 1 -28.35 13.35 44.36
C MET A 1 -27.45 14.59 44.53
N SER A 2 -26.36 14.54 45.32
CA SER A 2 -25.37 15.65 45.38
C SER A 2 -23.95 15.14 45.08
N LEU A 3 -23.58 13.97 45.62
CA LEU A 3 -22.28 13.35 45.38
C LEU A 3 -22.00 13.12 43.88
N ILE A 4 -22.99 12.68 43.10
CA ILE A 4 -22.84 12.45 41.66
C ILE A 4 -22.49 13.75 40.93
N THR A 5 -23.16 14.86 41.28
CA THR A 5 -22.93 16.19 40.70
C THR A 5 -21.60 16.79 41.14
N GLU A 6 -21.18 16.55 42.39
CA GLU A 6 -19.92 17.03 42.95
C GLU A 6 -18.69 16.34 42.33
N TYR A 7 -18.76 15.04 42.04
CA TYR A 7 -17.64 14.28 41.46
C TYR A 7 -17.68 14.16 39.93
N PHE A 8 -18.73 14.65 39.29
CA PHE A 8 -18.90 14.58 37.83
C PHE A 8 -17.74 15.23 37.08
N PHE A 9 -17.28 16.39 37.55
CA PHE A 9 -16.20 17.13 36.90
C PHE A 9 -14.86 16.41 37.02
N THR A 10 -14.57 15.86 38.21
CA THR A 10 -13.38 15.04 38.44
C THR A 10 -13.38 13.82 37.53
N PHE A 11 -14.52 13.12 37.43
CA PHE A 11 -14.67 11.94 36.59
C PHE A 11 -14.37 12.24 35.11
N ILE A 12 -14.85 13.38 34.59
CA ILE A 12 -14.58 13.80 33.21
C ILE A 12 -13.08 14.02 32.98
N ILE A 13 -12.39 14.75 33.86
CA ILE A 13 -10.96 15.06 33.68
C ILE A 13 -10.10 13.80 33.65
N PHE A 14 -10.49 12.76 34.40
CA PHE A 14 -9.78 11.48 34.39
C PHE A 14 -10.07 10.63 33.15
N ILE A 15 -11.28 10.68 32.61
CA ILE A 15 -11.69 9.83 31.48
C ILE A 15 -11.36 10.43 30.12
N LEU A 16 -11.41 11.75 29.99
CA LEU A 16 -11.16 12.45 28.72
C LEU A 16 -9.79 12.11 28.10
N PRO A 17 -8.68 12.05 28.86
CA PRO A 17 -7.38 11.62 28.33
C PRO A 17 -7.37 10.15 27.90
N ILE A 18 -8.06 9.27 28.64
CA ILE A 18 -8.17 7.85 28.30
C ILE A 18 -8.87 7.68 26.96
N ILE A 19 -10.00 8.38 26.77
CA ILE A 19 -10.72 8.39 25.50
C ILE A 19 -9.82 8.93 24.39
N TYR A 20 -9.06 10.01 24.63
CA TYR A 20 -8.16 10.58 23.63
C TYR A 20 -7.06 9.60 23.19
N VAL A 21 -6.48 8.85 24.12
CA VAL A 21 -5.46 7.83 23.83
C VAL A 21 -6.05 6.61 23.09
N VAL A 22 -7.30 6.24 23.41
CA VAL A 22 -7.99 5.09 22.82
C VAL A 22 -8.64 5.43 21.48
N GLN A 23 -9.06 6.68 21.27
CA GLN A 23 -9.63 7.21 20.02
C GLN A 23 -8.87 6.78 18.74
N PRO A 24 -7.52 6.89 18.66
CA PRO A 24 -6.79 6.50 17.44
C PRO A 24 -6.91 5.02 17.10
N PHE A 25 -7.14 4.13 18.07
CA PHE A 25 -7.34 2.70 17.81
C PHE A 25 -8.65 2.41 17.08
N PHE A 26 -9.66 3.26 17.25
CA PHE A 26 -10.96 3.16 16.59
C PHE A 26 -11.07 4.05 15.34
N MET A 27 -10.14 4.99 15.14
CA MET A 27 -9.95 5.67 13.87
C MET A 27 -9.30 4.70 12.87
N GLN A 28 -10.13 3.80 12.31
CA GLN A 28 -9.81 3.07 11.08
C GLN A 28 -9.66 4.08 9.93
N GLY A 29 -8.49 4.71 9.82
CA GLY A 29 -8.28 5.77 8.85
C GLY A 29 -6.91 6.42 8.80
N PHE A 30 -5.93 5.98 9.60
CA PHE A 30 -4.54 6.33 9.33
C PHE A 30 -4.08 5.63 8.06
N GLY A 31 -4.13 6.37 6.95
CA GLY A 31 -3.69 5.90 5.65
C GLY A 31 -4.83 5.37 4.78
N LYS A 32 -5.87 6.17 4.55
CA LYS A 32 -6.39 6.18 3.17
C LYS A 32 -5.28 6.80 2.32
N ILE A 33 -4.24 6.00 2.01
CA ILE A 33 -3.40 6.24 0.83
C ILE A 33 -4.44 6.37 -0.27
N ILE A 34 -4.60 7.60 -0.73
CA ILE A 34 -5.70 8.05 -1.56
C ILE A 34 -5.94 6.97 -2.60
N SER A 35 -7.13 6.38 -2.51
CA SER A 35 -7.64 5.26 -3.30
C SER A 35 -7.87 5.63 -4.77
N SER A 36 -7.06 6.54 -5.27
CA SER A 36 -6.76 6.71 -6.67
C SER A 36 -5.26 6.40 -6.73
N GLU A 37 -4.89 5.19 -7.15
CA GLU A 37 -3.54 4.93 -7.63
C GLU A 37 -3.26 6.02 -8.68
N SER A 38 -2.53 7.07 -8.32
CA SER A 38 -2.44 8.24 -9.19
C SER A 38 -1.88 7.76 -10.52
N LEU A 39 -2.35 8.30 -11.65
CA LEU A 39 -1.83 7.88 -12.95
C LEU A 39 -0.30 7.96 -13.00
N GLU A 40 0.27 8.87 -12.22
CA GLU A 40 1.70 9.01 -12.00
C GLU A 40 2.35 7.82 -11.27
N ILE A 41 1.72 7.28 -10.21
CA ILE A 41 2.18 6.07 -9.52
C ILE A 41 2.12 4.87 -10.46
N LEU A 42 1.04 4.71 -11.22
CA LEU A 42 0.90 3.64 -12.22
C LEU A 42 1.98 3.74 -13.31
N LYS A 43 2.25 4.95 -13.82
CA LYS A 43 3.33 5.20 -14.78
C LYS A 43 4.70 4.85 -14.19
N ARG A 44 4.97 5.21 -12.93
CA ARG A 44 6.22 4.86 -12.25
C ARG A 44 6.38 3.35 -12.09
N LYS A 45 5.33 2.64 -11.65
CA LYS A 45 5.35 1.17 -11.54
C LYS A 45 5.61 0.50 -12.89
N LYS A 46 4.99 0.98 -13.98
CA LYS A 46 5.25 0.48 -15.34
C LYS A 46 6.75 0.60 -15.73
N ILE A 47 7.38 1.72 -15.43
CA ILE A 47 8.81 1.94 -15.72
C ILE A 47 9.69 0.94 -14.95
N ILE A 48 9.37 0.71 -13.67
CA ILE A 48 10.11 -0.23 -12.82
C ILE A 48 10.00 -1.66 -13.38
N LEU A 49 8.80 -2.11 -13.74
CA LEU A 49 8.61 -3.44 -14.33
C LEU A 49 9.37 -3.61 -15.64
N TYR A 50 9.39 -2.61 -16.52
CA TYR A 50 10.20 -2.66 -17.74
C TYR A 50 11.70 -2.75 -17.46
N ARG A 51 12.18 -2.05 -16.42
CA ARG A 51 13.57 -2.19 -15.99
C ARG A 51 13.86 -3.61 -15.49
N GLN A 52 12.98 -4.19 -14.70
CA GLN A 52 13.13 -5.58 -14.22
C GLN A 52 13.13 -6.59 -15.37
N ILE A 53 12.28 -6.41 -16.39
CA ILE A 53 12.31 -7.27 -17.58
C ILE A 53 13.67 -7.17 -18.28
N LYS A 54 14.22 -5.96 -18.41
CA LYS A 54 15.55 -5.75 -19.01
C LYS A 54 16.65 -6.39 -18.17
N GLU A 55 16.61 -6.25 -16.85
CA GLU A 55 17.56 -6.87 -15.92
C GLU A 55 17.50 -8.40 -16.03
N LEU A 56 16.30 -8.97 -16.08
CA LEU A 56 16.07 -10.40 -16.27
C LEU A 56 16.62 -10.90 -17.62
N GLU A 57 16.43 -10.13 -18.69
CA GLU A 57 17.00 -10.43 -20.02
C GLU A 57 18.53 -10.39 -19.98
N MET A 58 19.13 -9.40 -19.30
CA MET A 58 20.59 -9.34 -19.12
C MET A 58 21.13 -10.50 -18.28
N GLU A 59 20.45 -10.90 -17.21
CA GLU A 59 20.85 -12.06 -16.39
C GLU A 59 20.85 -13.37 -17.20
N TYR A 60 19.85 -13.54 -18.07
CA TYR A 60 19.77 -14.67 -18.98
C TYR A 60 20.88 -14.62 -20.05
N ASP A 61 21.14 -13.46 -20.65
CA ASP A 61 22.17 -13.28 -21.67
C ASP A 61 23.58 -13.54 -21.13
N ILE A 62 23.83 -13.26 -19.84
CA ILE A 62 25.09 -13.53 -19.14
C ILE A 62 25.20 -15.01 -18.71
N GLY A 63 24.13 -15.80 -18.88
CA GLY A 63 24.09 -17.22 -18.52
C GLY A 63 23.91 -17.47 -17.01
N ASN A 64 23.48 -16.45 -16.26
CA ASN A 64 23.25 -16.54 -14.82
C ASN A 64 21.83 -17.02 -14.46
N LEU A 65 21.00 -17.29 -15.48
CA LEU A 65 19.62 -17.71 -15.31
C LEU A 65 19.29 -18.85 -16.27
N GLU A 66 18.66 -19.91 -15.76
CA GLU A 66 18.22 -21.02 -16.58
C GLU A 66 17.06 -20.63 -17.50
N SER A 67 16.95 -21.28 -18.65
CA SER A 67 15.98 -20.90 -19.69
C SER A 67 14.52 -21.04 -19.28
N ASP A 68 14.20 -22.01 -18.43
CA ASP A 68 12.83 -22.21 -17.97
C ASP A 68 12.46 -21.21 -16.88
N ASP A 69 13.39 -20.92 -15.96
CA ASP A 69 13.25 -19.86 -14.97
C ASP A 69 13.10 -18.48 -15.62
N PHE A 70 13.88 -18.21 -16.66
CA PHE A 70 13.76 -16.99 -17.48
C PHE A 70 12.36 -16.88 -18.09
N LYS A 71 11.86 -17.92 -18.75
CA LYS A 71 10.52 -17.92 -19.36
C LYS A 71 9.43 -17.68 -18.31
N ASN A 72 9.52 -18.36 -17.18
CA ASN A 72 8.53 -18.25 -16.09
C ASN A 72 8.50 -16.83 -15.51
N ARG A 73 9.66 -16.30 -15.10
CA ARG A 73 9.76 -14.94 -14.55
C ARG A 73 9.37 -13.86 -15.57
N ARG A 74 9.73 -14.05 -16.84
CA ARG A 74 9.36 -13.11 -17.91
C ARG A 74 7.85 -13.12 -18.18
N ALA A 75 7.20 -14.28 -18.09
CA ALA A 75 5.74 -14.38 -18.22
C ALA A 75 5.03 -13.67 -17.06
N GLU A 76 5.52 -13.85 -15.83
CA GLU A 76 5.00 -13.18 -14.63
C GLU A 76 5.11 -11.65 -14.73
N LEU A 77 6.30 -11.13 -15.03
CA LEU A 77 6.52 -9.68 -15.19
C LEU A 77 5.65 -9.08 -16.32
N LYS A 78 5.45 -9.82 -17.42
CA LYS A 78 4.55 -9.38 -18.51
C LYS A 78 3.09 -9.36 -18.08
N SER A 79 2.66 -10.33 -17.29
CA SER A 79 1.31 -10.36 -16.71
C SER A 79 1.07 -9.13 -15.82
N GLU A 80 2.03 -8.80 -14.95
CA GLU A 80 1.97 -7.61 -14.11
C GLU A 80 1.90 -6.31 -14.92
N VAL A 81 2.72 -6.20 -15.98
CA VAL A 81 2.66 -5.05 -16.90
C VAL A 81 1.27 -4.92 -17.53
N SER A 82 0.66 -6.04 -17.95
CA SER A 82 -0.69 -6.03 -18.52
C SER A 82 -1.71 -5.47 -17.54
N LEU A 83 -1.68 -5.92 -16.29
CA LEU A 83 -2.58 -5.43 -15.24
C LEU A 83 -2.40 -3.93 -14.98
N ILE A 84 -1.16 -3.42 -15.00
CA ILE A 84 -0.89 -1.98 -14.85
C ILE A 84 -1.41 -1.19 -16.05
N ILE A 85 -1.21 -1.68 -17.27
CA ILE A 85 -1.72 -1.03 -18.49
C ILE A 85 -3.25 -0.96 -18.47
N ASP A 86 -3.92 -2.04 -18.05
CA ASP A 86 -5.38 -2.08 -17.95
C ASP A 86 -5.89 -1.09 -16.89
N LYS A 87 -5.20 -0.98 -15.74
CA LYS A 87 -5.51 0.03 -14.72
C LYS A 87 -5.30 1.46 -15.21
N ILE A 88 -4.30 1.69 -16.05
CA ILE A 88 -4.07 3.01 -16.69
C ILE A 88 -5.18 3.32 -17.70
N LYS A 89 -5.60 2.34 -18.51
CA LYS A 89 -6.64 2.53 -19.54
C LYS A 89 -8.06 2.69 -18.98
N LYS A 90 -8.35 2.08 -17.82
CA LYS A 90 -9.67 2.17 -17.15
C LYS A 90 -9.89 3.49 -16.39
N LYS A 91 -8.86 4.33 -16.26
CA LYS A 91 -8.90 5.67 -15.63
C LYS A 91 -8.92 6.75 -16.69
#